data_AF-A0A1G4FM69-F1
#
_entry.id   AF-A0A1G4FM69-F1
#
_cell.length_a   1.000
_cell.length_b   1.000
_cell.length_c   1.000
_cell.angle_alpha   90.00
_cell.angle_beta   90.00
_cell.angle_gamma   90.00
#
_symmetry.space_group_name_H-M   'P 1'
#
loop_
_entity.id
_entity.type
_entity.pdbx_description
1 polymer ?
#
loop_
_entity_poly.entity_id
_entity_poly.type
_entity_poly.pdbx_seq_one_letter_code
_entity_poly.pdbx_strand_id
1 'polypeptide(L)'
;MDNIIVWTKQNENVAKELNETGRYIAKREYIFKDLDEHAYLVLEAYDWLVRNIPSASQKPDDTGYPIWVSLTKEATMLPSKGTIILELTLDPSLITMVNIDKWGTILNYSYIPADEQDAKHHRQLLEQYGVSDTKAYMSQFYPQIKRKIIDSWSRLFDDSIILGSNEKYGIIWEVRKKWVTQIIR
;
A
#
# COMPACT_ATOMS: atom_id res chain seq x y z
N MET A 1 -4.46 23.58 -11.04
CA MET A 1 -4.89 22.18 -10.82
C MET A 1 -5.74 22.18 -9.58
N ASP A 2 -6.89 21.52 -9.63
CA ASP A 2 -7.80 21.47 -8.50
C ASP A 2 -7.21 20.53 -7.44
N ASN A 3 -7.18 21.00 -6.19
CA ASN A 3 -6.74 20.16 -5.08
C ASN A 3 -7.76 19.04 -4.84
N ILE A 4 -7.28 17.89 -4.36
CA ILE A 4 -8.12 16.76 -3.96
C ILE A 4 -8.21 16.67 -2.44
N ILE A 5 -9.39 16.30 -1.95
CA ILE A 5 -9.63 16.01 -0.53
C ILE A 5 -9.46 14.50 -0.32
N VAL A 6 -8.66 14.13 0.67
CA VAL A 6 -8.46 12.73 1.09
C VAL A 6 -8.48 12.62 2.60
N TRP A 7 -8.66 11.40 3.10
CA TRP A 7 -8.74 11.13 4.53
C TRP A 7 -7.72 10.08 4.95
N THR A 8 -7.12 10.23 6.13
CA THR A 8 -6.23 9.21 6.69
C THR A 8 -6.49 9.01 8.17
N LYS A 9 -6.66 7.74 8.57
CA LYS A 9 -6.79 7.36 9.98
C LYS A 9 -5.40 7.28 10.60
N GLN A 10 -5.18 7.99 11.70
CA GLN A 10 -3.89 8.09 12.37
C GLN A 10 -4.06 7.96 13.89
N ASN A 11 -2.96 7.66 14.59
CA ASN A 11 -2.94 7.79 16.05
C ASN A 11 -3.12 9.27 16.44
N GLU A 12 -3.81 9.55 17.55
CA GLU A 12 -4.04 10.92 18.01
C GLU A 12 -2.75 11.74 18.23
N ASN A 13 -1.62 11.07 18.52
CA ASN A 13 -0.33 11.72 18.70
C ASN A 13 0.20 12.35 17.41
N VAL A 14 -0.27 11.90 16.24
CA VAL A 14 0.09 12.53 14.95
C VAL A 14 -0.40 13.98 14.89
N ALA A 15 -1.56 14.29 15.48
CA ALA A 15 -2.03 15.68 15.55
C ALA A 15 -1.11 16.55 16.43
N LYS A 16 -0.52 15.98 17.50
CA LYS A 16 0.44 16.68 18.35
C LYS A 16 1.74 16.93 17.58
N GLU A 17 2.29 15.89 16.95
CA GLU A 17 3.51 15.98 16.13
C GLU A 17 3.37 17.00 14.98
N LEU A 18 2.22 17.01 14.30
CA LEU A 18 1.93 18.00 13.25
C LEU A 18 1.84 19.44 13.79
N ASN A 19 1.34 19.64 15.01
CA ASN A 19 1.28 20.98 15.60
C ASN A 19 2.66 21.47 16.05
N GLU A 20 3.50 20.58 16.55
CA GLU A 20 4.84 20.90 17.06
C GLU A 20 5.86 21.10 15.95
N THR A 21 5.84 20.25 14.92
CA THR A 21 6.88 20.19 13.89
C THR A 21 6.40 20.65 12.52
N GLY A 22 5.08 20.73 12.30
CA GLY A 22 4.48 21.06 11.01
C GLY A 22 4.48 19.91 9.99
N ARG A 23 5.03 18.74 10.32
CA ARG A 23 5.22 17.61 9.40
C ARG A 23 5.10 16.27 10.13
N TYR A 24 4.58 15.26 9.45
CA TYR A 24 4.54 13.89 9.95
C TYR A 24 4.97 12.92 8.86
N ILE A 25 5.75 11.92 9.24
CA ILE A 25 6.17 10.81 8.40
C ILE A 25 5.82 9.50 9.12
N ALA A 26 5.38 8.48 8.36
CA ALA A 26 5.07 7.19 8.94
C ALA A 26 6.33 6.53 9.52
N LYS A 27 6.31 6.24 10.81
CA LYS A 27 7.38 5.51 11.50
C LYS A 27 7.13 4.02 11.31
N ARG A 28 8.19 3.28 10.98
CA ARG A 28 8.18 1.81 10.83
C ARG A 28 7.41 1.18 12.01
N GLU A 29 7.80 1.52 13.23
CA GLU A 29 7.24 1.00 14.49
C GLU A 29 5.71 1.04 14.59
N TYR A 30 5.04 2.02 13.97
CA TYR A 30 3.57 2.13 14.03
C TYR A 30 2.84 1.22 13.07
N ILE A 31 3.49 0.80 11.98
CA ILE A 31 2.93 -0.18 11.05
C ILE A 31 2.94 -1.58 11.68
N PHE A 32 3.91 -1.87 12.56
CA PHE A 32 4.15 -3.22 13.08
C PHE A 32 3.56 -3.50 14.46
N LYS A 33 3.16 -2.47 15.21
CA LYS A 33 2.62 -2.64 16.56
C LYS A 33 1.34 -3.49 16.60
N ASP A 34 0.61 -3.55 15.48
CA ASP A 34 -0.65 -4.29 15.34
C ASP A 34 -0.49 -5.66 14.63
N LEU A 35 0.71 -6.01 14.14
CA LEU A 35 0.95 -7.20 13.29
C LEU A 35 1.71 -8.35 13.98
N ASP A 36 2.11 -8.15 15.24
CA ASP A 36 2.71 -9.13 16.14
C ASP A 36 3.79 -10.02 15.48
N GLU A 37 3.85 -11.33 15.76
CA GLU A 37 4.89 -12.25 15.25
C GLU A 37 4.91 -12.42 13.72
N HIS A 38 3.87 -11.98 13.00
CA HIS A 38 3.77 -12.07 11.54
C HIS A 38 4.16 -10.78 10.80
N ALA A 39 4.62 -9.76 11.53
CA ALA A 39 5.04 -8.48 10.99
C ALA A 39 6.09 -8.59 9.87
N TYR A 40 7.00 -9.57 9.94
CA TYR A 40 8.07 -9.76 8.95
C TYR A 40 7.55 -10.14 7.56
N LEU A 41 6.41 -10.83 7.49
CA LEU A 41 5.80 -11.20 6.21
C LEU A 41 5.28 -9.93 5.51
N VAL A 42 4.47 -9.16 6.22
CA VAL A 42 3.92 -7.91 5.70
C VAL A 42 5.05 -6.93 5.33
N LEU A 43 6.15 -6.91 6.10
CA LEU A 43 7.33 -6.10 5.80
C LEU A 43 7.90 -6.34 4.41
N GLU A 44 8.00 -7.58 3.95
CA GLU A 44 8.61 -7.88 2.65
C GLU A 44 7.80 -7.26 1.49
N ALA A 45 6.46 -7.32 1.58
CA ALA A 45 5.57 -6.70 0.62
C ALA A 45 5.67 -5.15 0.65
N TYR A 46 5.73 -4.56 1.84
CA TYR A 46 5.88 -3.11 1.99
C TYR A 46 7.26 -2.60 1.57
N ASP A 47 8.32 -3.35 1.84
CA ASP A 47 9.68 -3.02 1.40
C ASP A 47 9.76 -3.09 -0.13
N TRP A 48 9.10 -4.07 -0.75
CA TRP A 48 8.94 -4.09 -2.20
C TRP A 48 8.16 -2.86 -2.68
N LEU A 49 7.03 -2.52 -2.04
CA LEU A 49 6.21 -1.37 -2.40
C LEU A 49 7.03 -0.07 -2.38
N VAL A 50 7.71 0.22 -1.28
CA VAL A 50 8.54 1.43 -1.11
C VAL A 50 9.58 1.60 -2.22
N ARG A 51 10.15 0.49 -2.70
CA ARG A 51 11.18 0.49 -3.76
C ARG A 51 10.60 0.64 -5.17
N ASN A 52 9.33 0.30 -5.37
CA ASN A 52 8.71 0.19 -6.71
C ASN A 52 7.59 1.21 -6.97
N ILE A 53 7.23 2.04 -5.98
CA ILE A 53 6.29 3.15 -6.18
C ILE A 53 6.80 4.08 -7.30
N PRO A 54 5.99 4.44 -8.31
CA PRO A 54 6.40 5.33 -9.40
C PRO A 54 6.92 6.70 -8.91
N SER A 55 6.38 7.20 -7.80
CA SER A 55 6.83 8.42 -7.13
C SER A 55 7.99 8.21 -6.14
N ALA A 56 8.71 7.09 -6.20
CA ALA A 56 9.84 6.81 -5.29
C ALA A 56 10.94 7.87 -5.37
N SER A 57 11.12 8.54 -6.52
CA SER A 57 12.04 9.68 -6.67
C SER A 57 11.61 10.94 -5.90
N GLN A 58 10.33 11.03 -5.52
CA GLN A 58 9.78 12.13 -4.70
C GLN A 58 9.79 11.80 -3.21
N LYS A 59 10.20 10.57 -2.84
CA LYS A 59 10.27 10.12 -1.46
C LYS A 59 11.35 10.92 -0.71
N PRO A 60 11.02 11.60 0.40
CA PRO A 60 12.03 12.19 1.27
C PRO A 60 13.03 11.14 1.80
N ASP A 61 14.28 11.55 2.02
CA ASP A 61 15.35 10.65 2.51
C ASP A 61 15.03 10.08 3.89
N ASP A 62 14.35 10.86 4.73
CA ASP A 62 13.96 10.49 6.09
C ASP A 62 12.64 9.69 6.16
N THR A 63 11.97 9.48 5.03
CA THR A 63 10.73 8.69 4.96
C THR A 63 11.02 7.22 4.67
N GLY A 64 10.58 6.35 5.57
CA GLY A 64 10.69 4.88 5.40
C GLY A 64 9.50 4.26 4.65
N TYR A 65 8.26 4.64 5.01
CA TYR A 65 7.04 4.01 4.50
C TYR A 65 5.99 5.06 4.10
N PRO A 66 5.07 4.71 3.17
CA PRO A 66 3.98 5.58 2.81
C PRO A 66 2.90 5.65 3.90
N ILE A 67 2.10 6.69 3.81
CA ILE A 67 0.84 6.88 4.53
C ILE A 67 -0.30 6.58 3.56
N TRP A 68 -1.20 5.67 3.95
CA TRP A 68 -2.41 5.38 3.19
C TRP A 68 -3.46 6.47 3.38
N VAL A 69 -4.11 6.84 2.27
CA VAL A 69 -5.22 7.81 2.24
C VAL A 69 -6.41 7.23 1.48
N SER A 70 -7.61 7.48 2.01
CA SER A 70 -8.88 7.18 1.35
C SER A 70 -9.31 8.36 0.48
N LEU A 71 -9.78 8.06 -0.74
CA LEU A 71 -10.26 9.06 -1.70
C LEU A 71 -11.70 9.51 -1.42
N THR A 72 -12.40 8.78 -0.57
CA THR A 72 -13.74 9.10 -0.08
C THR A 72 -13.78 8.93 1.42
N LYS A 73 -14.66 9.69 2.08
CA LYS A 73 -14.84 9.63 3.52
C LYS A 73 -15.39 8.27 3.94
N GLU A 74 -16.28 7.70 3.12
CA GLU A 74 -16.95 6.41 3.36
C GLU A 74 -15.97 5.23 3.29
N ALA A 75 -14.92 5.34 2.46
CA ALA A 75 -13.84 4.35 2.39
C ALA A 75 -12.79 4.51 3.50
N THR A 76 -12.98 5.45 4.44
CA THR A 76 -12.07 5.64 5.57
C THR A 76 -12.43 4.72 6.71
N MET A 77 -11.44 4.03 7.27
CA MET A 77 -11.63 3.25 8.49
C MET A 77 -12.20 4.13 9.60
N LEU A 78 -13.27 3.66 10.26
CA LEU A 78 -13.89 4.39 11.37
C LEU A 78 -12.89 4.69 12.48
N PRO A 79 -13.01 5.85 13.17
CA PRO A 79 -12.21 6.14 14.34
C PRO A 79 -12.41 5.04 15.39
N SER A 80 -11.31 4.57 15.95
CA SER A 80 -11.26 3.73 17.15
C SER A 80 -10.59 4.49 18.28
N LYS A 81 -10.73 4.00 19.52
CA LYS A 81 -10.12 4.64 20.71
C LYS A 81 -8.62 4.95 20.46
N GLY A 82 -8.22 6.19 20.70
CA GLY A 82 -6.84 6.66 20.51
C GLY A 82 -6.44 6.97 19.05
N THR A 83 -7.41 6.99 18.13
CA THR A 83 -7.17 7.36 16.72
C THR A 83 -8.03 8.56 16.33
N ILE A 84 -7.59 9.24 15.28
CA ILE A 84 -8.26 10.38 14.64
C ILE A 84 -8.30 10.14 13.13
N ILE A 85 -9.18 10.84 12.43
CA ILE A 85 -9.13 10.97 10.98
C ILE A 85 -8.67 12.38 10.64
N LEU A 86 -7.62 12.49 9.84
CA LEU A 86 -7.20 13.74 9.22
C LEU A 86 -7.86 13.85 7.86
N GLU A 87 -8.55 14.96 7.62
CA GLU A 87 -8.92 15.39 6.27
C GLU A 87 -7.79 16.28 5.71
N LEU A 88 -7.35 15.97 4.50
CA LEU A 88 -6.22 16.61 3.85
C LEU A 88 -6.64 17.16 2.49
N THR A 89 -6.23 18.39 2.18
CA THR A 89 -6.32 18.97 0.84
C THR A 89 -4.94 18.99 0.21
N LEU A 90 -4.76 18.24 -0.87
CA LEU A 90 -3.46 17.95 -1.49
C LEU A 90 -3.47 18.24 -3.00
N ASP A 91 -2.29 18.45 -3.57
CA ASP A 91 -2.10 18.35 -5.01
C ASP A 91 -2.20 16.87 -5.42
N PRO A 92 -3.06 16.48 -6.40
CA PRO A 92 -3.19 15.10 -6.83
C PRO A 92 -1.88 14.43 -7.25
N SER A 93 -0.88 15.19 -7.72
CA SER A 93 0.43 14.68 -8.11
C SER A 93 1.25 14.10 -6.95
N LEU A 94 0.88 14.42 -5.70
CA LEU A 94 1.50 13.87 -4.49
C LEU A 94 0.98 12.47 -4.14
N ILE A 95 -0.08 12.01 -4.80
CA ILE A 95 -0.77 10.76 -4.48
C ILE A 95 -0.41 9.73 -5.54
N THR A 96 0.15 8.61 -5.12
CA THR A 96 0.21 7.41 -5.98
C THR A 96 -1.00 6.55 -5.69
N MET A 97 -1.74 6.19 -6.74
CA MET A 97 -2.92 5.34 -6.61
C MET A 97 -2.52 3.87 -6.57
N VAL A 98 -3.16 3.10 -5.69
CA VAL A 98 -2.94 1.68 -5.51
C VAL A 98 -4.28 0.96 -5.53
N ASN A 99 -4.44 0.03 -6.48
CA ASN A 99 -5.62 -0.82 -6.55
C ASN A 99 -5.66 -1.80 -5.36
N ILE A 100 -6.82 -1.89 -4.72
CA ILE A 100 -7.00 -2.66 -3.48
C ILE A 100 -6.81 -4.16 -3.72
N ASP A 101 -7.38 -4.71 -4.79
CA ASP A 101 -7.33 -6.14 -5.09
C ASP A 101 -5.94 -6.60 -5.54
N LYS A 102 -5.25 -5.78 -6.34
CA LYS A 102 -3.83 -6.02 -6.69
C LYS A 102 -2.94 -5.97 -5.45
N TRP A 103 -3.15 -5.01 -4.55
CA TRP A 103 -2.40 -4.94 -3.31
C TRP A 103 -2.67 -6.16 -2.41
N GLY A 104 -3.93 -6.58 -2.28
CA GLY A 104 -4.30 -7.80 -1.57
C GLY A 104 -3.65 -9.05 -2.19
N THR A 105 -3.51 -9.09 -3.51
CA THR A 105 -2.80 -10.17 -4.23
C THR A 105 -1.31 -10.22 -3.83
N ILE A 106 -0.65 -9.06 -3.71
CA ILE A 106 0.74 -8.97 -3.23
C ILE A 106 0.85 -9.41 -1.77
N LEU A 107 -0.07 -8.97 -0.90
CA LEU A 107 -0.09 -9.38 0.51
C LEU A 107 -0.31 -10.89 0.70
N ASN A 108 -1.00 -11.54 -0.25
CA ASN A 108 -1.15 -12.99 -0.30
C ASN A 108 0.04 -13.72 -0.95
N TYR A 109 1.06 -12.99 -1.38
CA TYR A 109 2.22 -13.48 -2.13
C TYR A 109 1.85 -14.17 -3.44
N SER A 110 0.85 -13.62 -4.12
CA SER A 110 0.28 -14.19 -5.33
C SER A 110 0.70 -13.44 -6.59
N TYR A 111 0.56 -14.13 -7.73
CA TYR A 111 0.84 -13.58 -9.04
C TYR A 111 -0.28 -12.63 -9.49
N ILE A 112 0.07 -11.45 -10.02
CA ILE A 112 -0.86 -10.53 -10.67
C ILE A 112 -0.86 -10.87 -12.17
N PRO A 113 -1.90 -11.50 -12.73
CA PRO A 113 -1.91 -11.84 -14.16
C PRO A 113 -2.03 -10.60 -15.04
N ALA A 114 -1.42 -10.63 -16.22
CA ALA A 114 -1.56 -9.56 -17.22
C ALA A 114 -2.93 -9.60 -17.91
N ASP A 115 -3.43 -10.80 -18.16
CA ASP A 115 -4.72 -11.07 -18.77
C ASP A 115 -5.19 -12.48 -18.40
N GLU A 116 -6.35 -12.89 -18.92
CA GLU A 116 -6.92 -14.21 -18.66
C GLU A 116 -6.04 -15.37 -19.17
N GLN A 117 -5.34 -15.16 -20.29
CA GLN A 117 -4.47 -16.18 -20.86
C GLN A 117 -3.21 -16.36 -20.00
N ASP A 118 -2.58 -15.27 -19.56
CA ASP A 118 -1.47 -15.29 -18.60
C ASP A 118 -1.89 -15.93 -17.26
N ALA A 119 -3.11 -15.63 -16.78
CA ALA A 119 -3.67 -16.26 -15.59
C ALA A 119 -3.80 -17.78 -15.76
N LYS A 120 -4.26 -18.25 -16.93
CA LYS A 120 -4.39 -19.67 -17.25
C LYS A 120 -3.02 -20.35 -17.31
N HIS A 121 -2.04 -19.75 -17.98
CA HIS A 121 -0.69 -20.29 -18.05
C HIS A 121 -0.03 -20.39 -16.67
N HIS A 122 -0.19 -19.37 -15.82
CA HIS A 122 0.33 -19.40 -14.46
C HIS A 122 -0.34 -20.48 -13.60
N ARG A 123 -1.66 -20.67 -13.73
CA ARG A 123 -2.39 -21.75 -13.06
C ARG A 123 -1.90 -23.14 -13.48
N GLN A 124 -1.72 -23.36 -14.77
CA GLN A 124 -1.20 -24.63 -15.30
C GLN A 124 0.22 -24.92 -14.78
N LEU A 125 1.07 -23.90 -14.67
CA LEU A 125 2.39 -24.02 -14.06
C LEU A 125 2.26 -24.51 -12.60
N LEU A 126 1.44 -23.85 -11.79
CA LEU A 126 1.22 -24.24 -10.39
C LEU A 126 0.69 -25.68 -10.25
N GLU A 127 -0.24 -26.08 -11.13
CA GLU A 127 -0.80 -27.43 -11.18
C GLU A 127 0.26 -28.50 -11.50
N GLN A 128 1.14 -28.25 -12.47
CA GLN A 128 2.24 -29.16 -12.84
C GLN A 128 3.19 -29.43 -11.67
N TYR A 129 3.44 -28.42 -10.84
CA TYR A 129 4.32 -28.52 -9.68
C TYR A 129 3.57 -28.90 -8.38
N GLY A 130 2.23 -29.01 -8.41
CA GLY A 130 1.41 -29.34 -7.25
C GLY A 130 1.56 -28.33 -6.10
N VAL A 131 1.69 -27.04 -6.42
CA VAL A 131 2.03 -25.97 -5.46
C VAL A 131 1.08 -24.77 -5.61
N SER A 132 0.84 -24.03 -4.53
CA SER A 132 0.17 -22.71 -4.59
C SER A 132 1.19 -21.58 -4.68
N ASP A 133 0.74 -20.38 -5.06
CA ASP A 133 1.59 -19.19 -5.08
C ASP A 133 2.30 -18.94 -3.75
N THR A 134 1.54 -18.85 -2.65
CA THR A 134 2.10 -18.61 -1.31
C THR A 134 3.10 -19.70 -0.92
N LYS A 135 2.81 -20.98 -1.23
CA LYS A 135 3.74 -22.08 -0.93
C LYS A 135 5.00 -22.01 -1.79
N ALA A 136 4.88 -21.65 -3.07
CA ALA A 136 6.01 -21.46 -3.96
C ALA A 136 6.87 -20.26 -3.54
N TYR A 137 6.24 -19.18 -3.05
CA TYR A 137 6.91 -17.98 -2.57
C TYR A 137 7.69 -18.20 -1.27
N MET A 138 7.09 -18.91 -0.31
CA MET A 138 7.68 -19.16 1.01
C MET A 138 8.77 -20.24 0.97
N SER A 139 8.80 -21.05 -0.07
CA SER A 139 9.72 -22.17 -0.19
C SER A 139 10.96 -21.82 -1.02
N GLN A 140 12.11 -22.35 -0.62
CA GLN A 140 13.34 -22.32 -1.43
C GLN A 140 13.30 -23.24 -2.66
N PHE A 141 12.32 -24.16 -2.76
CA PHE A 141 12.27 -25.17 -3.81
C PHE A 141 11.75 -24.65 -5.17
N TYR A 142 11.10 -23.49 -5.18
CA TYR A 142 10.48 -22.93 -6.39
C TYR A 142 10.98 -21.51 -6.72
N PRO A 143 12.31 -21.29 -6.82
CA PRO A 143 12.86 -19.95 -6.99
C PRO A 143 12.39 -19.25 -8.28
N GLN A 144 12.14 -20.03 -9.34
CA GLN A 144 11.64 -19.49 -10.61
C GLN A 144 10.18 -19.02 -10.51
N ILE A 145 9.32 -19.77 -9.80
CA ILE A 145 7.92 -19.38 -9.58
C ILE A 145 7.87 -18.16 -8.66
N LYS A 146 8.67 -18.15 -7.58
CA LYS A 146 8.82 -16.97 -6.71
C LYS A 146 9.24 -15.73 -7.49
N ARG A 147 10.23 -15.85 -8.37
CA ARG A 147 10.68 -14.74 -9.23
C ARG A 147 9.54 -14.25 -10.13
N LYS A 148 8.82 -15.14 -10.78
CA LYS A 148 7.66 -14.81 -11.62
C LYS A 148 6.56 -14.08 -10.84
N ILE A 149 6.28 -14.49 -9.60
CA ILE A 149 5.36 -13.80 -8.69
C ILE A 149 5.84 -12.36 -8.45
N ILE A 150 7.08 -12.17 -7.99
CA ILE A 150 7.63 -10.84 -7.68
C ILE A 150 7.68 -9.94 -8.91
N ASP A 151 8.08 -10.47 -10.07
CA ASP A 151 8.16 -9.72 -11.32
C ASP A 151 6.77 -9.23 -11.79
N SER A 152 5.71 -9.97 -11.46
CA SER A 152 4.33 -9.57 -11.76
C SER A 152 3.85 -8.40 -10.91
N TRP A 153 4.46 -8.15 -9.74
CA TRP A 153 3.98 -7.14 -8.81
C TRP A 153 4.09 -5.72 -9.36
N SER A 154 4.98 -5.45 -10.32
CA SER A 154 5.07 -4.15 -10.99
C SER A 154 3.76 -3.73 -11.67
N ARG A 155 2.91 -4.71 -12.04
CA ARG A 155 1.56 -4.51 -12.60
C ARG A 155 0.58 -3.88 -11.60
N LEU A 156 0.96 -3.75 -10.33
CA LEU A 156 0.23 -2.97 -9.31
C LEU A 156 -0.09 -1.56 -9.81
N PHE A 157 0.88 -0.93 -10.48
CA PHE A 157 0.79 0.44 -10.96
C PHE A 157 0.40 0.56 -12.44
N ASP A 158 0.07 -0.55 -13.10
CA ASP A 158 -0.39 -0.56 -14.48
C ASP A 158 -1.92 -0.57 -14.53
N ASP A 159 -2.51 0.59 -14.82
CA ASP A 159 -3.96 0.77 -14.89
C ASP A 159 -4.64 0.04 -16.06
N SER A 160 -3.88 -0.45 -17.04
CA SER A 160 -4.42 -1.28 -18.12
C SER A 160 -4.71 -2.72 -17.67
N ILE A 161 -4.05 -3.18 -16.60
CA ILE A 161 -4.25 -4.51 -16.04
C ILE A 161 -5.42 -4.48 -15.07
N ILE A 162 -6.48 -5.22 -15.39
CA ILE A 162 -7.69 -5.29 -14.55
C ILE A 162 -7.64 -6.56 -13.69
N LEU A 163 -7.67 -6.36 -12.37
CA LEU A 163 -7.77 -7.45 -11.40
C LEU A 163 -8.74 -7.02 -10.30
N GLY A 164 -9.81 -7.79 -10.11
CA GLY A 164 -10.84 -7.47 -9.13
C GLY A 164 -11.63 -6.21 -9.48
N SER A 165 -11.89 -5.38 -8.47
CA SER A 165 -12.57 -4.09 -8.56
C SER A 165 -11.63 -2.98 -9.04
N ASN A 166 -12.19 -1.82 -9.39
CA ASN A 166 -11.41 -0.61 -9.66
C ASN A 166 -11.25 0.28 -8.41
N GLU A 167 -11.50 -0.28 -7.22
CA GLU A 167 -11.35 0.47 -5.97
C GLU A 167 -9.86 0.71 -5.67
N LYS A 168 -9.55 1.93 -5.24
CA LYS A 168 -8.18 2.40 -5.05
C LYS A 168 -8.04 3.14 -3.73
N TYR A 169 -6.90 2.93 -3.08
CA TYR A 169 -6.39 3.85 -2.08
C TYR A 169 -5.30 4.72 -2.68
N GLY A 170 -5.08 5.88 -2.06
CA GLY A 170 -3.90 6.68 -2.31
C GLY A 170 -2.80 6.34 -1.31
N ILE A 171 -1.56 6.57 -1.71
CA ILE A 171 -0.42 6.63 -0.81
C ILE A 171 0.32 7.96 -0.99
N ILE A 172 0.77 8.52 0.13
CA ILE A 172 1.59 9.74 0.20
C ILE A 172 2.79 9.50 1.09
N TRP A 173 3.87 10.27 0.93
CA TRP A 173 5.11 10.05 1.69
C TRP A 173 5.14 10.74 3.06
N GLU A 174 4.33 11.76 3.25
CA GLU A 174 4.31 12.59 4.45
C GLU A 174 2.96 13.28 4.59
N VAL A 175 2.70 13.91 5.74
CA VAL A 175 1.61 14.85 5.94
C VAL A 175 2.21 16.17 6.42
N ARG A 176 1.82 17.29 5.81
CA ARG A 176 2.18 18.63 6.29
C ARG A 176 0.99 19.27 6.97
N LYS A 177 1.24 20.01 8.05
CA LYS A 177 0.18 20.68 8.83
C LYS A 177 -0.70 21.58 7.95
N LYS A 178 -0.10 22.27 6.98
CA LYS A 178 -0.81 23.14 6.01
C LYS A 178 -1.82 22.41 5.12
N TRP A 179 -1.72 21.09 5.00
CA TRP A 179 -2.66 20.27 4.22
C TRP A 179 -3.89 19.87 5.03
N VAL A 180 -3.79 19.87 6.37
CA VAL A 180 -4.88 19.43 7.25
C VAL A 180 -5.99 20.48 7.28
N THR A 181 -7.16 20.14 6.73
CA THR A 181 -8.35 20.99 6.76
C THR A 181 -9.24 20.68 7.97
N GLN A 182 -9.31 19.41 8.36
CA GLN A 182 -10.14 18.97 9.49
C GLN A 182 -9.49 17.82 10.27
N ILE A 183 -9.76 17.76 11.57
CA ILE A 183 -9.47 16.61 12.44
C ILE A 183 -10.79 16.09 13.00
N ILE A 184 -11.11 14.83 12.69
CA ILE A 184 -12.32 14.13 13.14
C ILE A 184 -11.92 13.15 14.23
N ARG A 185 -12.68 13.11 15.32
CA ARG A 185 -12.43 12.27 16.51
C ARG A 185 -13.58 11.29 16.72
#